data_AF-A0A0F9DWS5-F1
#
_entry.id   AF-A0A0F9DWS5-F1
#
_cell.length_a   1.000
_cell.length_b   1.000
_cell.length_c   1.000
_cell.angle_alpha   90.00
_cell.angle_beta   90.00
_cell.angle_gamma   90.00
#
_symmetry.space_group_name_H-M   'P 1'
#
loop_
_entity.id
_entity.type
_entity.pdbx_description
1 polymer ?
#
loop_
_entity_poly.entity_id
_entity_poly.type
_entity_poly.pdbx_seq_one_letter_code
_entity_poly.pdbx_strand_id
1 'polypeptide(L)' 'MGPQVYVQVCSTFDQAGQCVESVWQLAYLASDSTEFEAFTAFDPASFWSGFGYTLTFFAIGFGIGLLLAVMRKMRG' A
#
# COMPACT_ATOMS: atom_id res chain seq x y z
N MET A 1 -13.53 -6.98 2.19
CA MET A 1 -13.21 -6.48 3.55
C MET A 1 -13.93 -7.38 4.52
N GLY A 2 -13.20 -8.23 5.24
CA GLY A 2 -13.79 -9.20 6.17
C GLY A 2 -14.48 -8.54 7.38
N PRO A 3 -15.22 -9.31 8.18
CA PRO A 3 -15.89 -8.77 9.36
C PRO A 3 -14.86 -8.17 10.33
N GLN A 4 -15.19 -6.98 10.84
CA GLN A 4 -14.43 -6.30 11.88
C GLN A 4 -14.72 -6.95 13.23
N VAL A 5 -13.67 -7.31 13.96
CA VAL A 5 -13.78 -7.85 15.32
C VAL A 5 -12.81 -7.14 16.24
N TYR A 6 -13.16 -7.01 17.50
CA TYR A 6 -12.24 -6.57 18.53
C TYR A 6 -11.50 -7.77 19.08
N VAL A 7 -10.18 -7.74 19.02
CA VAL A 7 -9.30 -8.76 19.62
C VAL A 7 -8.55 -8.14 20.78
N GLN A 8 -8.42 -8.90 21.87
CA GLN A 8 -7.62 -8.50 23.01
C GLN A 8 -6.17 -8.91 22.73
N VAL A 9 -5.30 -7.91 22.57
CA VAL A 9 -3.87 -8.13 22.36
C VAL A 9 -3.09 -7.65 23.57
N CYS A 10 -1.97 -8.30 23.83
CA CYS A 10 -1.05 -7.85 24.87
C CYS A 10 -0.27 -6.63 24.36
N SER A 11 -0.38 -5.49 25.04
CA SER A 11 0.36 -4.28 24.69
C SER A 11 1.72 -4.21 25.39
N THR A 12 1.83 -4.75 26.61
CA THR A 12 3.07 -4.73 27.38
C THR A 12 3.37 -6.08 28.03
N PHE A 13 4.63 -6.49 27.96
CA PHE A 13 5.16 -7.70 28.56
C PHE A 13 6.15 -7.34 29.67
N ASP A 14 6.18 -8.13 30.74
CA ASP A 14 7.22 -8.02 31.76
C ASP A 14 8.54 -8.69 31.32
N GLN A 15 9.56 -8.63 32.20
CA GLN A 15 10.86 -9.27 31.93
C GLN A 15 10.80 -10.81 31.92
N ALA A 16 9.71 -11.42 32.41
CA ALA A 16 9.45 -12.85 32.35
C ALA A 16 8.59 -13.23 31.12
N GLY A 17 8.28 -12.27 30.25
CA GLY A 17 7.45 -12.47 29.07
C GLY A 17 5.96 -12.68 29.37
N GLN A 18 5.51 -12.38 30.59
CA GLN A 18 4.09 -12.41 30.95
C GLN A 18 3.41 -11.12 30.51
N CYS A 19 2.16 -11.25 30.07
CA CYS A 19 1.36 -10.09 29.66
C CYS A 19 0.92 -9.29 30.89
N VAL A 20 1.28 -8.00 30.94
CA VAL A 20 0.94 -7.10 32.05
C VAL A 20 -0.23 -6.19 31.69
N GLU A 21 -0.31 -5.78 30.43
CA GLU A 21 -1.37 -4.91 29.95
C GLU A 21 -1.94 -5.46 28.64
N SER A 22 -3.26 -5.45 28.55
CA SER A 22 -3.97 -5.88 27.36
C SER A 22 -4.91 -4.77 26.88
N VAL A 23 -4.95 -4.59 25.56
CA VAL A 23 -5.73 -3.55 24.91
C VAL A 23 -6.59 -4.21 23.84
N TRP A 24 -7.83 -3.74 23.74
CA TRP A 24 -8.73 -4.12 22.65
C TRP A 24 -8.34 -3.36 21.38
N GLN A 25 -7.94 -4.10 20.35
CA GLN A 25 -7.63 -3.55 19.05
C GLN A 25 -8.63 -4.04 18.01
N LEU A 26 -8.99 -3.15 17.09
CA LEU A 26 -9.83 -3.49 15.95
C LEU A 26 -8.99 -4.31 14.97
N ALA A 27 -9.39 -5.55 14.71
CA ALA A 27 -8.77 -6.43 13.74
C ALA A 27 -9.78 -6.86 12.66
N TYR A 28 -9.25 -7.22 11.51
CA TYR A 28 -10.02 -7.81 10.42
C TYR A 28 -9.78 -9.31 10.42
N LEU A 29 -10.86 -10.09 10.51
CA LEU A 29 -10.76 -11.52 10.24
C LEU A 29 -10.68 -11.69 8.72
N ALA A 30 -9.52 -12.11 8.22
CA ALA A 30 -9.45 -12.64 6.86
C ALA A 30 -10.26 -13.95 6.84
N SER A 31 -11.24 -14.04 5.94
CA SER A 31 -12.07 -15.25 5.82
C SER A 31 -11.31 -16.42 5.20
N ASP A 32 -10.16 -16.15 4.58
CA ASP A 32 -9.30 -17.15 3.95
C ASP A 32 -7.82 -16.73 4.08
N SER A 33 -6.91 -17.69 4.28
CA SER A 33 -5.49 -17.39 4.54
C SER A 33 -4.79 -16.75 3.34
N THR A 34 -5.33 -16.93 2.13
CA THR A 34 -4.83 -16.37 0.88
C THR A 34 -5.06 -14.86 0.78
N GLU A 35 -6.16 -14.34 1.33
CA GLU A 35 -6.41 -12.90 1.39
C GLU A 35 -5.46 -12.24 2.38
N PHE A 36 -5.15 -12.91 3.50
CA PHE A 36 -4.21 -12.42 4.50
C PHE A 36 -2.80 -12.27 3.93
N GLU A 37 -2.32 -13.23 3.15
CA GLU A 37 -1.02 -13.14 2.45
C GLU A 37 -0.97 -12.00 1.43
N ALA A 38 -2.08 -11.73 0.73
CA ALA A 38 -2.14 -10.62 -0.22
C ALA A 38 -2.06 -9.24 0.47
N PHE A 39 -2.59 -9.12 1.70
CA PHE A 39 -2.50 -7.88 2.49
C PHE A 39 -1.15 -7.73 3.21
N THR A 40 -0.52 -8.82 3.64
CA THR A 40 0.80 -8.76 4.31
C THR A 40 1.97 -8.67 3.32
N ALA A 41 1.79 -9.09 2.07
CA ALA A 41 2.78 -8.93 1.00
C ALA A 41 2.81 -7.50 0.41
N PHE A 42 1.93 -6.61 0.84
CA PHE A 42 1.93 -5.22 0.39
C PHE A 42 3.05 -4.43 1.08
N ASP A 43 4.17 -4.25 0.39
CA ASP A 43 5.22 -3.32 0.80
C ASP A 43 4.91 -1.88 0.29
N PRO A 44 4.58 -0.93 1.18
CA PRO A 44 4.27 0.44 0.81
C PRO A 44 5.42 1.13 0.07
N ALA A 45 6.68 0.84 0.41
CA ALA A 45 7.84 1.46 -0.22
C ALA A 45 7.98 1.03 -1.69
N SER A 46 7.78 -0.26 -1.96
CA SER A 46 7.73 -0.82 -3.31
C SER A 46 6.55 -0.28 -4.13
N PHE A 47 5.39 -0.08 -3.51
CA PHE A 47 4.23 0.53 -4.17
C PHE A 47 4.49 1.98 -4.59
N TRP A 48 4.97 2.82 -3.66
CA TRP A 48 5.25 4.23 -3.94
C TRP A 48 6.30 4.43 -5.01
N SER A 49 7.38 3.65 -4.96
CA SER A 49 8.42 3.69 -5.97
C SER A 49 7.91 3.21 -7.33
N GLY A 50 7.27 2.04 -7.38
CA GLY A 50 6.70 1.48 -8.61
C GLY A 50 5.69 2.42 -9.28
N PHE A 51 4.69 2.88 -8.52
CA PHE A 51 3.68 3.81 -9.00
C PHE A 51 4.28 5.17 -9.41
N GLY A 52 5.21 5.70 -8.61
CA GLY A 52 5.91 6.96 -8.89
C GLY A 52 6.72 6.91 -10.19
N TYR A 53 7.44 5.81 -10.44
CA TYR A 53 8.18 5.62 -11.68
C TYR A 53 7.23 5.53 -12.88
N THR A 54 6.15 4.77 -12.79
CA THR A 54 5.15 4.65 -13.87
C THR A 54 4.55 6.01 -14.24
N LEU A 55 4.16 6.81 -13.24
CA LEU A 55 3.65 8.17 -13.44
C LEU A 55 4.67 9.08 -14.11
N THR A 56 5.93 9.00 -13.69
CA THR A 56 7.02 9.81 -14.25
C THR A 56 7.26 9.48 -15.71
N PHE A 57 7.36 8.19 -16.07
CA PHE A 57 7.52 7.77 -17.47
C PHE A 57 6.32 8.16 -18.33
N PHE A 58 5.11 8.04 -17.80
CA PHE A 58 3.90 8.49 -18.49
C PHE A 58 3.94 9.99 -18.77
N ALA A 59 4.27 10.82 -17.77
CA ALA A 59 4.34 12.26 -17.92
C ALA A 59 5.41 12.69 -18.95
N ILE A 60 6.58 12.04 -18.95
CA ILE A 60 7.65 12.29 -19.92
C ILE A 60 7.18 11.93 -21.34
N GLY A 61 6.63 10.73 -21.52
CA GLY A 61 6.13 10.26 -22.83
C GLY A 61 5.01 11.16 -23.38
N PHE A 62 4.07 11.56 -22.51
CA PHE A 62 3.01 12.49 -22.86
C PHE A 62 3.55 13.86 -23.24
N GLY A 63 4.49 14.41 -22.46
CA GLY A 63 5.10 15.73 -22.73
C GLY A 63 5.87 15.76 -24.06
N ILE A 64 6.67 14.73 -24.33
CA ILE A 64 7.40 14.61 -25.61
C ILE A 64 6.41 14.47 -26.78
N GLY A 65 5.38 13.63 -26.64
CA GLY A 65 4.35 13.45 -27.65
C GLY A 65 3.61 14.75 -27.96
N LEU A 66 3.30 15.54 -26.94
CA LEU A 66 2.64 16.84 -27.07
C LEU A 66 3.53 17.87 -27.77
N LEU A 67 4.82 17.94 -27.41
CA LEU A 67 5.78 18.82 -28.09
C LEU A 67 5.91 18.45 -29.58
N LEU A 68 6.01 17.16 -29.91
CA LEU A 68 6.06 16.70 -31.30
C LEU A 68 4.77 17.05 -32.06
N ALA A 69 3.62 16.91 -31.43
CA ALA A 69 2.33 17.26 -32.03
C ALA A 69 2.22 18.77 -32.31
N VAL A 70 2.65 19.61 -31.37
CA VAL A 70 2.68 21.07 -31.55
C VAL A 70 3.66 21.47 -32.65
N MET A 71 4.87 20.92 -32.67
CA MET A 71 5.85 21.21 -33.72
C MET A 71 5.35 20.77 -35.10
N ARG A 72 4.68 19.61 -35.21
CA ARG A 72 4.08 19.15 -36.46
C ARG A 72 2.95 20.09 -36.92
N LYS A 73 2.17 20.64 -35.98
CA LYS A 73 1.10 21.61 -36.27
C LYS A 73 1.61 22.99 -36.66
N MET A 74 2.78 23.43 -36.20
CA MET A 74 3.36 24.72 -36.59
C MET A 74 4.11 24.67 -37.93
N ARG A 75 4.45 23.47 -38.41
CA ARG A 75 5.27 23.25 -39.61
C ARG A 75 4.44 22.94 -40.86
N GLY A 76 3.13 22.67 -40.71
CA GLY A 76 2.14 22.57 -41.78
C GLY A 76 1.05 23.61 -41.58
#